data_AF-A0A1A6GJL4-F1
#
_entry.id   AF-A0A1A6GJL4-F1
#
_cell.length_a   1.000
_cell.length_b   1.000
_cell.length_c   1.000
_cell.angle_alpha   90.00
_cell.angle_beta   90.00
_cell.angle_gamma   90.00
#
_symmetry.space_group_name_H-M   'P 1'
#
loop_
_entity.id
_entity.type
_entity.pdbx_description
1 polymer ?
#
loop_
_entity_poly.entity_id
_entity_poly.type
_entity_poly.pdbx_seq_one_letter_code
_entity_poly.pdbx_strand_id
1 'polypeptide(L)'
;GNCDENQSVNHQMAQDDAQRLYQAGEGRLGTDESYFNVILATRSFPQLKATKEAYSRMANRDLLSSVSREFSGYVESGLKTTLQCALNRPAFFAERLYYSMKGTGTDDSTLVRIVVTRSEIDLVQIKLMFTQMYQKTLSTMIASDTSGDYRKLLLAVIG
;
A
#
# COMPACT_ATOMS: atom_id res chain seq x y z
N GLY A 1 14.39 1.69 10.35
CA GLY A 1 14.76 0.58 9.45
C GLY A 1 15.87 1.04 8.54
N ASN A 2 16.57 0.15 7.85
CA ASN A 2 17.67 0.50 6.94
C ASN A 2 17.20 0.82 5.51
N CYS A 3 15.93 1.19 5.33
CA CYS A 3 15.41 1.64 4.04
C CYS A 3 16.10 2.96 3.65
N ASP A 4 16.46 3.11 2.40
CA ASP A 4 16.95 4.39 1.88
C ASP A 4 15.83 5.44 1.97
N GLU A 5 16.11 6.60 2.57
CA GLU A 5 15.17 7.72 2.71
C GLU A 5 15.37 8.80 1.63
N ASN A 6 16.32 8.58 0.71
CA ASN A 6 16.65 9.52 -0.35
C ASN A 6 15.45 9.77 -1.29
N GLN A 7 15.20 11.06 -1.53
CA GLN A 7 14.13 11.53 -2.41
C GLN A 7 14.53 11.55 -3.89
N SER A 8 15.83 11.49 -4.20
CA SER A 8 16.29 11.44 -5.58
C SER A 8 16.15 10.04 -6.18
N VAL A 9 15.82 10.00 -7.47
CA VAL A 9 15.60 8.76 -8.22
C VAL A 9 16.79 8.51 -9.13
N ASN A 10 17.38 7.32 -9.04
CA ASN A 10 18.35 6.83 -10.00
C ASN A 10 17.63 5.97 -11.05
N HIS A 11 17.40 6.54 -12.23
CA HIS A 11 16.66 5.88 -13.30
C HIS A 11 17.40 4.66 -13.88
N GLN A 12 18.74 4.66 -13.90
CA GLN A 12 19.50 3.48 -14.33
C GLN A 12 19.29 2.34 -13.35
N MET A 13 19.41 2.61 -12.05
CA MET A 13 19.14 1.62 -11.00
C MET A 13 17.70 1.11 -11.06
N ALA A 14 16.72 1.96 -11.40
CA ALA A 14 15.34 1.54 -11.57
C ALA A 14 15.17 0.54 -12.74
N GLN A 15 15.89 0.75 -13.84
CA GLN A 15 15.91 -0.19 -14.96
C GLN A 15 16.61 -1.50 -14.59
N ASP A 16 17.75 -1.43 -13.90
CA ASP A 16 18.51 -2.60 -13.47
C ASP A 16 17.72 -3.44 -12.46
N ASP A 17 17.08 -2.81 -11.48
CA ASP A 17 16.22 -3.47 -10.50
C ASP A 17 14.99 -4.08 -11.18
N ALA A 18 14.37 -3.38 -12.14
CA ALA A 18 13.27 -3.93 -12.91
C ALA A 18 13.70 -5.18 -13.70
N GLN A 19 14.84 -5.12 -14.38
CA GLN A 19 15.43 -6.26 -15.11
C GLN A 19 15.67 -7.46 -14.19
N ARG A 20 16.23 -7.22 -13.01
CA ARG A 20 16.44 -8.27 -12.00
C ARG A 20 15.12 -8.87 -11.54
N LEU A 21 14.10 -8.07 -11.25
CA LEU A 21 12.77 -8.57 -10.85
C LEU A 21 12.12 -9.43 -11.95
N TYR A 22 12.26 -9.03 -13.21
CA TYR A 22 11.69 -9.79 -14.34
C TYR A 22 12.39 -11.13 -14.53
N GLN A 23 13.72 -11.12 -14.53
CA GLN A 23 14.51 -12.35 -14.54
C GLN A 23 14.21 -13.21 -13.30
N ALA A 24 13.89 -12.56 -12.17
CA ALA A 24 13.72 -13.26 -10.92
C ALA A 24 12.41 -14.07 -10.85
N GLY A 25 11.32 -13.56 -11.44
CA GLY A 25 10.01 -14.21 -11.49
C GLY A 25 9.66 -14.73 -12.89
N GLU A 26 9.24 -13.85 -13.80
CA GLU A 26 8.66 -14.22 -15.11
C GLU A 26 9.68 -14.87 -16.09
N GLY A 27 10.99 -14.75 -15.82
CA GLY A 27 12.06 -15.31 -16.65
C GLY A 27 12.39 -16.80 -16.43
N ARG A 28 11.75 -17.49 -15.49
CA ARG A 28 12.03 -18.90 -15.15
C ARG A 28 10.87 -19.62 -14.47
N LEU A 29 10.97 -20.95 -14.36
CA LEU A 29 10.08 -21.77 -13.53
C LEU A 29 10.53 -21.68 -12.06
N GLY A 30 9.77 -20.93 -11.25
CA GLY A 30 10.05 -20.65 -9.84
C GLY A 30 10.69 -19.26 -9.62
N THR A 31 10.58 -18.71 -8.41
CA THR A 31 11.08 -17.36 -8.09
C THR A 31 12.30 -17.39 -7.18
N ASP A 32 13.33 -16.58 -7.50
CA ASP A 32 14.37 -16.24 -6.51
C ASP A 32 13.85 -15.07 -5.70
N GLU A 33 13.14 -15.45 -4.65
CA GLU A 33 12.46 -14.56 -3.72
C GLU A 33 13.40 -13.54 -3.08
N SER A 34 14.72 -13.83 -3.06
CA SER A 34 15.73 -12.97 -2.45
C SER A 34 15.82 -11.60 -3.12
N TYR A 35 15.67 -11.51 -4.45
CA TYR A 35 15.75 -10.22 -5.16
C TYR A 35 14.53 -9.34 -4.92
N PHE A 36 13.33 -9.92 -4.87
CA PHE A 36 12.11 -9.20 -4.49
C PHE A 36 12.25 -8.64 -3.07
N ASN A 37 12.70 -9.47 -2.13
CA ASN A 37 12.90 -9.05 -0.75
C ASN A 37 13.94 -7.93 -0.63
N VAL A 38 15.10 -8.06 -1.28
CA VAL A 38 16.15 -7.03 -1.23
C VAL A 38 15.66 -5.72 -1.84
N ILE A 39 15.08 -5.74 -3.04
CA ILE A 39 14.67 -4.51 -3.73
C ILE A 39 13.51 -3.85 -2.98
N LEU A 40 12.46 -4.60 -2.66
CA LEU A 40 11.26 -4.06 -2.02
C LEU A 40 11.50 -3.63 -0.57
N ALA A 41 12.42 -4.26 0.15
CA ALA A 41 12.70 -3.89 1.55
C ALA A 41 13.77 -2.79 1.72
N THR A 42 14.62 -2.53 0.72
CA THR A 42 15.75 -1.59 0.88
C THR A 42 15.63 -0.29 0.11
N ARG A 43 14.92 -0.28 -1.03
CA ARG A 43 14.82 0.91 -1.87
C ARG A 43 13.89 1.96 -1.28
N SER A 44 14.22 3.23 -1.51
CA SER A 44 13.35 4.35 -1.15
C SER A 44 12.03 4.29 -1.92
N PHE A 45 10.98 4.91 -1.38
CA PHE A 45 9.67 4.92 -2.05
C PHE A 45 9.69 5.57 -3.44
N PRO A 46 10.35 6.73 -3.65
CA PRO A 46 10.50 7.29 -5.00
C PRO A 46 11.21 6.32 -5.97
N GLN A 47 12.25 5.65 -5.49
CA GLN A 47 12.98 4.68 -6.30
C GLN A 47 12.14 3.44 -6.62
N LEU A 48 11.35 2.93 -5.67
CA LEU A 48 10.42 1.81 -5.89
C LEU A 48 9.35 2.16 -6.91
N LYS A 49 8.82 3.38 -6.88
CA LYS A 49 7.87 3.86 -7.89
C LYS A 49 8.48 3.84 -9.29
N ALA A 50 9.70 4.37 -9.45
CA ALA A 50 10.41 4.34 -10.72
C ALA A 50 10.72 2.92 -11.20
N THR A 51 11.11 2.03 -10.27
CA THR A 51 11.39 0.62 -10.55
C THR A 51 10.12 -0.10 -11.02
N LYS A 52 8.98 0.15 -10.37
CA LYS A 52 7.67 -0.38 -10.77
C LYS A 52 7.30 0.07 -12.19
N GLU A 53 7.49 1.34 -12.51
CA GLU A 53 7.21 1.89 -13.85
C GLU A 53 8.13 1.31 -14.94
N ALA A 54 9.41 1.09 -14.63
CA ALA A 54 10.34 0.41 -15.53
C ALA A 54 9.95 -1.07 -15.73
N TYR A 55 9.62 -1.77 -14.64
CA TYR A 55 9.17 -3.17 -14.69
C TYR A 55 7.93 -3.34 -15.55
N SER A 56 6.91 -2.51 -15.37
CA SER A 56 5.67 -2.62 -16.13
C SER A 56 5.87 -2.43 -17.63
N ARG A 57 6.80 -1.56 -18.04
CA ARG A 57 7.14 -1.38 -19.46
C ARG A 57 7.86 -2.59 -20.05
N MET A 58 8.76 -3.20 -19.30
CA MET A 58 9.57 -4.33 -19.76
C MET A 58 8.83 -5.66 -19.74
N ALA A 59 8.10 -5.95 -18.66
CA ALA A 59 7.38 -7.22 -18.46
C ALA A 59 5.99 -7.25 -19.12
N ASN A 60 5.51 -6.11 -19.61
CA ASN A 60 4.13 -5.90 -20.05
C ASN A 60 3.09 -6.39 -19.00
N ARG A 61 3.43 -6.22 -17.72
CA ARG A 61 2.65 -6.71 -16.56
C ARG A 61 2.87 -5.81 -15.35
N ASP A 62 1.84 -5.66 -14.53
CA ASP A 62 1.96 -4.92 -13.27
C ASP A 62 2.81 -5.70 -12.24
N LEU A 63 3.67 -4.97 -11.51
CA LEU A 63 4.54 -5.57 -10.50
C LEU A 63 3.74 -6.16 -9.32
N LEU A 64 2.64 -5.53 -8.89
CA LEU A 64 1.77 -6.10 -7.84
C LEU A 64 1.15 -7.42 -8.30
N SER A 65 0.73 -7.50 -9.57
CA SER A 65 0.21 -8.75 -10.14
C SER A 65 1.27 -9.84 -10.21
N SER A 66 2.53 -9.47 -10.47
CA SER A 66 3.65 -10.41 -10.47
C SER A 66 3.92 -10.94 -9.06
N VAL A 67 3.96 -10.05 -8.06
CA VAL A 67 4.07 -10.45 -6.64
C VAL A 67 2.94 -11.40 -6.22
N SER A 68 1.72 -11.15 -6.67
CA SER A 68 0.56 -11.99 -6.33
C SER A 68 0.58 -13.39 -6.96
N ARG A 69 1.41 -13.61 -7.98
CA ARG A 69 1.58 -14.93 -8.63
C ARG A 69 2.71 -15.73 -8.00
N GLU A 70 3.76 -15.03 -7.58
CA GLU A 70 4.99 -15.66 -7.10
C GLU A 70 4.99 -15.91 -5.59
N PHE A 71 4.25 -15.10 -4.82
CA PHE A 71 4.22 -15.20 -3.37
C PHE A 71 2.83 -15.55 -2.86
N SER A 72 2.77 -16.10 -1.64
CA SER A 72 1.52 -16.34 -0.94
C SER A 72 1.62 -15.97 0.55
N GLY A 73 0.48 -15.91 1.22
CA GLY A 73 0.40 -15.68 2.67
C GLY A 73 0.98 -14.33 3.11
N TYR A 74 1.67 -14.33 4.24
CA TYR A 74 2.16 -13.09 4.86
C TYR A 74 3.27 -12.39 4.06
N VAL A 75 4.08 -13.15 3.31
CA VAL A 75 5.15 -12.57 2.49
C VAL A 75 4.54 -11.77 1.34
N GLU A 76 3.57 -12.34 0.62
CA GLU A 76 2.84 -11.64 -0.44
C GLU A 76 2.19 -10.35 0.10
N SER A 77 1.52 -10.45 1.26
CA SER A 77 0.85 -9.32 1.91
C SER A 77 1.83 -8.21 2.27
N GLY A 78 2.99 -8.55 2.84
CA GLY A 78 4.04 -7.60 3.19
C GLY A 78 4.61 -6.87 1.97
N LEU A 79 4.97 -7.61 0.91
CA LEU A 79 5.53 -7.03 -0.31
C LEU A 79 4.52 -6.11 -1.04
N LYS A 80 3.25 -6.53 -1.12
CA LYS A 80 2.18 -5.69 -1.69
C LYS A 80 1.95 -4.44 -0.88
N THR A 81 1.96 -4.55 0.45
CA THR A 81 1.82 -3.40 1.36
C THR A 81 2.94 -2.39 1.11
N THR A 82 4.19 -2.84 1.00
CA THR A 82 5.33 -1.96 0.73
C THR A 82 5.18 -1.23 -0.61
N LEU A 83 4.81 -1.96 -1.67
CA LEU A 83 4.57 -1.37 -2.98
C LEU A 83 3.42 -0.36 -2.98
N GLN A 84 2.26 -0.72 -2.41
CA GLN A 84 1.11 0.17 -2.32
C GLN A 84 1.45 1.45 -1.52
N CYS A 85 2.18 1.32 -0.41
CA CYS A 85 2.66 2.47 0.37
C CYS A 85 3.64 3.35 -0.40
N ALA A 86 4.52 2.76 -1.22
CA ALA A 86 5.45 3.51 -2.06
C ALA A 86 4.73 4.29 -3.18
N LEU A 87 3.66 3.71 -3.73
CA LEU A 87 2.92 4.28 -4.85
C LEU A 87 1.94 5.38 -4.42
N ASN A 88 1.09 5.07 -3.43
CA ASN A 88 0.08 5.99 -2.90
C ASN A 88 -0.34 5.55 -1.48
N ARG A 89 0.42 6.00 -0.48
CA ARG A 89 0.15 5.69 0.93
C ARG A 89 -1.24 6.13 1.41
N PRO A 90 -1.76 7.33 1.06
CA PRO A 90 -3.13 7.69 1.41
C PRO A 90 -4.18 6.72 0.84
N ALA A 91 -4.02 6.25 -0.40
CA ALA A 91 -4.92 5.26 -0.99
C ALA A 91 -4.84 3.90 -0.30
N PHE A 92 -3.65 3.46 0.12
CA PHE A 92 -3.48 2.24 0.92
C PHE A 92 -4.27 2.30 2.23
N PHE A 93 -4.15 3.39 2.99
CA PHE A 93 -4.91 3.55 4.23
C PHE A 93 -6.41 3.72 3.99
N ALA A 94 -6.81 4.40 2.91
CA ALA A 94 -8.21 4.50 2.52
C ALA A 94 -8.82 3.12 2.24
N GLU A 95 -8.11 2.26 1.51
CA GLU A 95 -8.51 0.88 1.27
C GLU A 95 -8.64 0.08 2.56
N ARG A 96 -7.65 0.21 3.45
CA ARG A 96 -7.64 -0.49 4.74
C ARG A 96 -8.79 -0.06 5.65
N LEU A 97 -9.11 1.23 5.68
CA LEU A 97 -10.27 1.75 6.38
C LEU A 97 -11.57 1.20 5.79
N TYR A 98 -11.70 1.19 4.46
CA TYR A 98 -12.91 0.69 3.81
C TYR A 98 -13.15 -0.78 4.18
N TYR A 99 -12.14 -1.64 4.04
CA TYR A 99 -12.26 -3.05 4.39
C TYR A 99 -12.42 -3.31 5.89
N SER A 100 -12.00 -2.40 6.76
CA SER A 100 -12.28 -2.52 8.20
C SER A 100 -13.75 -2.32 8.56
N MET A 101 -14.52 -1.64 7.69
CA MET A 101 -15.95 -1.35 7.89
C MET A 101 -16.85 -2.01 6.84
N LYS A 102 -16.27 -2.83 5.95
CA LYS A 102 -17.02 -3.44 4.85
C LYS A 102 -17.60 -4.78 5.30
N GLY A 103 -18.93 -4.87 5.32
CA GLY A 103 -19.64 -6.14 5.54
C GLY A 103 -20.36 -6.14 6.87
N THR A 104 -20.50 -7.32 7.48
CA THR A 104 -21.12 -7.44 8.80
C THR A 104 -20.07 -7.33 9.88
N GLY A 105 -20.24 -6.36 10.77
CA GLY A 105 -19.29 -6.06 11.85
C GLY A 105 -18.15 -5.17 11.37
N THR A 106 -17.30 -4.79 12.32
CA THR A 106 -16.22 -3.82 12.13
C THR A 106 -14.92 -4.41 12.68
N ASP A 107 -13.82 -4.31 11.93
CA ASP A 107 -12.48 -4.52 12.47
C ASP A 107 -12.05 -3.25 13.24
N ASP A 108 -12.55 -3.12 14.46
CA ASP A 108 -12.32 -1.97 15.33
C ASP A 108 -10.83 -1.72 15.59
N SER A 109 -10.03 -2.79 15.70
CA SER A 109 -8.59 -2.67 15.93
C SER A 109 -7.91 -1.94 14.78
N THR A 110 -8.22 -2.31 13.53
CA THR A 110 -7.68 -1.63 12.35
C THR A 110 -8.24 -0.21 12.21
N LEU A 111 -9.54 -0.02 12.41
CA LEU A 111 -10.19 1.29 12.29
C LEU A 111 -9.56 2.30 13.26
N VAL A 112 -9.51 1.97 14.55
CA VAL A 112 -8.94 2.83 15.60
C VAL A 112 -7.46 3.07 15.34
N ARG A 113 -6.69 2.02 15.05
CA ARG A 113 -5.25 2.16 14.80
C ARG A 113 -4.96 3.13 13.67
N ILE A 114 -5.67 3.05 12.55
CA ILE A 114 -5.44 3.95 11.41
C ILE A 114 -5.92 5.37 11.74
N VAL A 115 -7.13 5.53 12.27
CA VAL A 115 -7.69 6.86 12.60
C VAL A 115 -6.77 7.61 13.56
N VAL A 116 -6.29 6.95 14.62
CA VAL A 116 -5.44 7.58 15.64
C VAL A 116 -4.02 7.82 15.12
N THR A 117 -3.39 6.84 14.47
CA THR A 117 -1.97 6.98 14.07
C THR A 117 -1.76 7.89 12.86
N ARG A 118 -2.83 8.16 12.07
CA ARG A 118 -2.75 8.99 10.86
C ARG A 118 -3.37 10.37 11.00
N SER A 119 -4.10 10.63 12.10
CA SER A 119 -4.86 11.88 12.32
C SER A 119 -4.02 13.14 12.08
N GLU A 120 -2.78 13.15 12.55
CA GLU A 120 -1.86 14.29 12.49
C GLU A 120 -0.83 14.20 11.35
N ILE A 121 -0.93 13.18 10.48
CA ILE A 121 0.07 12.91 9.44
C ILE A 121 -0.49 13.19 8.05
N ASP A 122 -1.49 12.42 7.63
CA ASP A 122 -2.02 12.44 6.26
C ASP A 122 -3.50 12.09 6.17
N LEU A 123 -4.24 12.21 7.27
CA LEU A 123 -5.66 11.87 7.33
C LEU A 123 -6.51 12.67 6.33
N VAL A 124 -6.15 13.93 6.08
CA VAL A 124 -6.84 14.76 5.07
C VAL A 124 -6.73 14.13 3.68
N GLN A 125 -5.55 13.68 3.30
CA GLN A 125 -5.30 13.02 2.03
C GLN A 125 -5.97 11.63 1.97
N ILE A 126 -5.99 10.90 3.09
CA ILE A 126 -6.69 9.62 3.21
C ILE A 126 -8.20 9.82 2.97
N LYS A 127 -8.83 10.83 3.58
CA LYS A 127 -10.26 11.14 3.38
C LYS A 127 -10.57 11.48 1.91
N LEU A 128 -9.70 12.23 1.25
CA LEU A 128 -9.83 12.55 -0.17
C LEU A 128 -9.77 11.28 -1.04
N MET A 129 -8.74 10.44 -0.84
CA MET A 129 -8.60 9.18 -1.56
C MET A 129 -9.78 8.23 -1.30
N PHE A 130 -10.22 8.12 -0.06
CA PHE A 130 -11.37 7.30 0.32
C PHE A 130 -12.63 7.71 -0.46
N THR A 131 -12.89 9.02 -0.54
CA THR A 131 -14.04 9.54 -1.27
C THR A 131 -13.94 9.26 -2.78
N GLN A 132 -12.75 9.43 -3.37
CA GLN A 132 -12.49 9.13 -4.77
C GLN A 132 -12.68 7.63 -5.09
N MET A 133 -12.20 6.74 -4.22
CA MET A 133 -12.21 5.30 -4.44
C MET A 133 -13.59 4.67 -4.21
N TYR A 134 -14.34 5.13 -3.21
CA TYR A 134 -15.55 4.45 -2.75
C TYR A 134 -16.84 5.26 -2.92
N GLN A 135 -16.75 6.48 -3.45
CA GLN A 135 -17.90 7.37 -3.70
C GLN A 135 -18.75 7.60 -2.44
N LYS A 136 -18.09 7.53 -1.27
CA LYS A 136 -18.65 7.78 0.07
C LYS A 136 -17.58 8.47 0.89
N THR A 137 -17.97 9.36 1.79
CA THR A 137 -16.99 9.98 2.69
C THR A 137 -16.62 9.01 3.81
N LEU A 138 -15.40 9.14 4.35
CA LEU A 138 -14.98 8.36 5.51
C LEU A 138 -15.92 8.58 6.70
N SER A 139 -16.37 9.82 6.92
CA SER A 139 -17.31 10.17 7.99
C SER A 139 -18.64 9.44 7.88
N THR A 140 -19.21 9.37 6.66
CA THR A 140 -20.47 8.66 6.43
C THR A 140 -20.32 7.16 6.64
N MET A 141 -19.18 6.58 6.30
CA MET A 141 -18.91 5.15 6.52
C MET A 141 -18.79 4.83 8.01
N ILE A 142 -18.01 5.62 8.76
CA ILE A 142 -17.88 5.46 10.22
C ILE A 142 -19.23 5.64 10.90
N ALA A 143 -20.01 6.63 10.49
CA ALA A 143 -21.31 6.91 11.10
C ALA A 143 -22.34 5.78 10.91
N SER A 144 -22.26 5.06 9.78
CA SER A 144 -23.13 3.92 9.50
C SER A 144 -22.68 2.63 10.18
N ASP A 145 -21.38 2.47 10.41
CA ASP A 145 -20.81 1.20 10.89
C ASP A 145 -20.57 1.18 12.40
N THR A 146 -20.52 2.36 13.04
CA THR A 146 -20.27 2.49 14.48
C THR A 146 -21.43 3.19 15.20
N SER A 147 -21.49 3.07 16.53
CA SER A 147 -22.57 3.66 17.34
C SER A 147 -22.06 4.24 18.67
N GLY A 148 -22.95 4.90 19.42
CA GLY A 148 -22.67 5.42 20.76
C GLY A 148 -21.53 6.45 20.81
N ASP A 149 -20.83 6.49 21.94
CA ASP A 149 -19.71 7.41 22.17
C ASP A 149 -18.47 7.04 21.36
N TYR A 150 -18.32 5.76 21.01
CA TYR A 150 -17.28 5.29 20.10
C TYR A 150 -17.36 5.99 18.74
N ARG A 151 -18.56 6.04 18.13
CA ARG A 151 -18.79 6.82 16.91
C ARG A 151 -18.45 8.29 17.07
N LYS A 152 -18.94 8.92 18.15
CA LYS A 152 -18.71 10.36 18.40
C LYS A 152 -17.21 10.66 18.47
N LEU A 153 -16.46 9.82 19.16
CA LEU A 153 -15.01 9.94 19.29
C LEU A 153 -14.33 9.82 17.92
N LEU A 154 -14.63 8.77 17.15
CA LEU A 154 -14.02 8.58 15.83
C LEU A 154 -14.31 9.74 14.89
N LEU A 155 -15.55 10.22 14.85
CA LEU A 155 -15.95 11.37 14.03
C LEU A 155 -15.22 12.65 14.47
N ALA A 156 -15.07 12.87 15.78
CA ALA A 156 -14.32 14.02 16.29
C ALA A 156 -12.84 13.98 15.91
N VAL A 157 -12.20 12.79 15.93
CA VAL A 157 -10.79 12.64 15.53
C VAL A 157 -10.61 12.88 14.03
N ILE A 158 -11.55 12.43 13.19
CA ILE A 158 -11.38 12.56 11.75
C ILE A 158 -11.73 13.95 11.18
N GLY A 159 -12.34 14.83 11.98
CA GLY A 159 -12.78 16.17 11.59
C GLY A 159 -13.93 16.16 10.60
#